data_AF-A0A6I8QBW7-F1
#
_entry.id   AF-A0A6I8QBW7-F1
#
_cell.length_a   1.000
_cell.length_b   1.000
_cell.length_c   1.000
_cell.angle_alpha   90.00
_cell.angle_beta   90.00
_cell.angle_gamma   90.00
#
_symmetry.space_group_name_H-M   'P 1'
#
loop_
_entity.id
_entity.type
_entity.pdbx_description
1 polymer ?
#
loop_
_entity_poly.entity_id
_entity_poly.type
_entity_poly.pdbx_seq_one_letter_code
_entity_poly.pdbx_strand_id
1 'polypeptide(L)'
;RGQLSTGAVKHGGSLTTCAVTPGYSAFLLLCGTTCWLNTAGAIPVLTPVFTSHGPTVIMPTWFCSREWFCHVGQFVEDGKGSPEDLLFFYEHLRKGGGVYRVDRCLLLYRYHEHAATHSVSEETIWGHRVRFLEERVLAHWPSFTIWNAGKQGRKLYRSLTERNQKKVGAFCDVDANKISKGCYTYEESKERPKPKIPVIHFQDAKPPFVVCVKLDLTGGGFEQNLKSLDLKEGEDFYHFN
;
A
#
# COMPACT_ATOMS: atom_id res chain seq x y z
N ARG A 1 -38.48 -5.74 -2.25
CA ARG A 1 -37.83 -6.62 -3.25
C ARG A 1 -37.38 -5.74 -4.41
N GLY A 2 -36.13 -5.26 -4.39
CA GLY A 2 -35.51 -4.64 -5.55
C GLY A 2 -34.52 -5.64 -6.12
N GLN A 3 -34.76 -6.14 -7.34
CA GLN A 3 -33.77 -6.89 -8.10
C GLN A 3 -32.63 -5.94 -8.44
N LEU A 4 -31.50 -6.06 -7.73
CA LEU A 4 -30.23 -5.57 -8.23
C LEU A 4 -29.93 -6.35 -9.51
N SER A 5 -29.83 -5.63 -10.61
CA SER A 5 -29.46 -6.16 -11.93
C SER A 5 -28.22 -7.03 -11.80
N THR A 6 -28.30 -8.25 -12.35
CA THR A 6 -27.32 -9.33 -12.38
C THR A 6 -26.00 -9.02 -13.12
N GLY A 7 -25.65 -7.75 -13.30
CA GLY A 7 -24.46 -7.33 -14.06
C GLY A 7 -23.17 -7.25 -13.25
N ALA A 8 -23.22 -7.31 -11.91
CA ALA A 8 -22.05 -7.04 -11.05
C ALA A 8 -21.18 -8.27 -10.74
N VAL A 9 -21.67 -9.50 -10.96
CA VAL A 9 -20.92 -10.73 -10.66
C VAL A 9 -20.49 -11.40 -11.97
N LYS A 10 -19.65 -10.70 -12.76
CA LYS A 10 -19.01 -11.33 -13.93
C LYS A 10 -17.77 -12.15 -13.59
N HIS A 11 -17.27 -12.05 -12.36
CA HIS A 11 -16.04 -12.71 -11.94
C HIS A 11 -16.24 -13.38 -10.58
N GLY A 12 -16.37 -14.71 -10.57
CA GLY A 12 -16.62 -15.49 -9.36
C GLY A 12 -15.54 -15.33 -8.29
N GLY A 13 -14.35 -14.86 -8.65
CA GLY A 13 -13.21 -14.64 -7.74
C GLY A 13 -12.87 -13.18 -7.47
N SER A 14 -13.86 -12.30 -7.29
CA SER A 14 -13.57 -10.86 -7.21
C SER A 14 -14.31 -10.09 -6.13
N LEU A 15 -13.61 -9.14 -5.50
CA LEU A 15 -14.19 -8.12 -4.65
C LEU A 15 -14.60 -6.92 -5.51
N THR A 16 -15.88 -6.55 -5.43
CA THR A 16 -16.43 -5.36 -6.08
C THR A 16 -16.62 -4.25 -5.05
N THR A 17 -16.33 -3.01 -5.42
CA THR A 17 -16.51 -1.81 -4.59
C THR A 17 -17.13 -0.65 -5.36
N CYS A 18 -17.43 0.44 -4.66
CA CYS A 18 -18.04 1.64 -5.19
C CYS A 18 -17.41 2.92 -4.60
N ALA A 19 -17.61 4.05 -5.27
CA ALA A 19 -17.31 5.36 -4.69
C ALA A 19 -18.20 5.63 -3.46
N VAL A 20 -17.73 6.48 -2.55
CA VAL A 20 -18.38 6.75 -1.26
C VAL A 20 -18.62 8.25 -1.09
N THR A 21 -19.81 8.62 -0.61
CA THR A 21 -20.07 9.98 -0.12
C THR A 21 -19.85 10.01 1.39
N PRO A 22 -18.97 10.87 1.92
CA PRO A 22 -18.84 11.06 3.36
C PRO A 22 -20.08 11.80 3.91
N GLY A 23 -20.65 11.32 5.01
CA GLY A 23 -21.71 12.05 5.72
C GLY A 23 -21.18 13.37 6.32
N TYR A 24 -22.07 14.36 6.50
CA TYR A 24 -21.75 15.73 6.94
C TYR A 24 -20.84 15.87 8.18
N SER A 25 -20.78 14.87 9.08
CA SER A 25 -19.92 14.86 10.27
C SER A 25 -18.53 14.22 10.05
N ALA A 26 -18.34 13.49 8.95
CA ALA A 26 -17.08 12.80 8.62
C ALA A 26 -16.08 13.69 7.84
N PHE A 27 -16.46 14.93 7.52
CA PHE A 27 -15.74 15.80 6.59
C PHE A 27 -14.33 16.19 7.06
N LEU A 28 -14.07 16.17 8.36
CA LEU A 28 -12.78 16.60 8.94
C LEU A 28 -11.85 15.45 9.35
N LEU A 29 -12.34 14.21 9.50
CA LEU A 29 -11.55 13.08 10.03
C LEU A 29 -11.16 12.03 8.97
N LEU A 30 -11.80 12.02 7.80
CA LEU A 30 -11.62 11.00 6.74
C LEU A 30 -11.32 11.58 5.35
N CYS A 31 -10.98 12.87 5.27
CA CYS A 31 -10.84 13.59 4.00
C CYS A 31 -9.75 12.98 3.08
N GLY A 32 -8.62 12.53 3.64
CA GLY A 32 -7.53 11.94 2.83
C GLY A 32 -7.89 10.61 2.15
N THR A 33 -8.43 9.65 2.91
CA THR A 33 -8.80 8.31 2.40
C THR A 33 -10.02 8.34 1.48
N THR A 34 -11.02 9.17 1.78
CA THR A 34 -12.24 9.30 0.96
C THR A 34 -11.99 10.09 -0.33
N CYS A 35 -11.14 11.14 -0.27
CA CYS A 35 -10.71 11.86 -1.47
C CYS A 35 -9.92 10.93 -2.40
N TRP A 36 -8.92 10.21 -1.86
CA TRP A 36 -8.10 9.27 -2.63
C TRP A 36 -8.91 8.14 -3.28
N LEU A 37 -9.88 7.55 -2.55
CA LEU A 37 -10.80 6.55 -3.09
C LEU A 37 -11.61 7.04 -4.30
N ASN A 38 -12.01 8.31 -4.28
CA ASN A 38 -12.86 8.89 -5.32
C ASN A 38 -12.06 9.48 -6.49
N THR A 39 -10.74 9.70 -6.32
CA THR A 39 -9.84 10.25 -7.36
C THR A 39 -8.93 9.22 -8.01
N ALA A 40 -8.71 8.04 -7.42
CA ALA A 40 -8.05 6.94 -8.11
C ALA A 40 -8.81 6.65 -9.42
N GLY A 41 -8.17 6.59 -10.58
CA GLY A 41 -8.86 6.23 -11.83
C GLY A 41 -9.23 4.73 -11.88
N ALA A 42 -9.72 4.25 -13.03
CA ALA A 42 -9.76 2.83 -13.36
C ALA A 42 -8.33 2.28 -13.54
N ILE A 43 -7.56 2.19 -12.46
CA ILE A 43 -6.17 1.73 -12.46
C ILE A 43 -6.18 0.21 -12.28
N PRO A 44 -5.36 -0.56 -13.02
CA PRO A 44 -5.22 -2.01 -12.83
C PRO A 44 -4.95 -2.34 -11.35
N VAL A 45 -5.73 -3.27 -10.82
CA VAL A 45 -6.22 -3.19 -9.44
C VAL A 45 -5.29 -3.82 -8.38
N LEU A 46 -3.97 -3.78 -8.61
CA LEU A 46 -2.97 -4.39 -7.73
C LEU A 46 -1.95 -3.41 -7.15
N THR A 47 -1.96 -2.14 -7.57
CA THR A 47 -0.81 -1.25 -7.35
C THR A 47 -0.80 -0.50 -6.00
N PRO A 48 -1.89 0.08 -5.49
CA PRO A 48 -1.83 0.85 -4.25
C PRO A 48 -2.09 0.05 -2.96
N VAL A 49 -2.08 -1.29 -3.04
CA VAL A 49 -2.28 -2.20 -1.89
C VAL A 49 -1.30 -1.94 -0.75
N PHE A 50 -0.14 -1.40 -1.09
CA PHE A 50 0.95 -1.17 -0.17
C PHE A 50 0.99 0.24 0.41
N THR A 51 0.00 1.10 0.18
CA THR A 51 -0.05 2.47 0.70
C THR A 51 -0.78 2.56 2.05
N SER A 52 -0.57 3.64 2.81
CA SER A 52 -1.18 3.90 4.12
C SER A 52 -2.67 4.22 4.03
N HIS A 53 -3.18 4.46 2.83
CA HIS A 53 -4.60 4.58 2.55
C HIS A 53 -5.32 3.22 2.53
N GLY A 54 -4.58 2.13 2.74
CA GLY A 54 -5.09 0.77 2.75
C GLY A 54 -5.14 0.17 1.34
N PRO A 55 -5.77 -1.02 1.18
CA PRO A 55 -6.09 -1.51 -0.16
C PRO A 55 -6.87 -0.45 -0.94
N THR A 56 -6.87 -0.52 -2.27
CA THR A 56 -7.61 0.38 -3.21
C THR A 56 -9.11 0.49 -2.91
N VAL A 57 -9.58 -0.18 -1.87
CA VAL A 57 -10.94 -0.44 -1.51
C VAL A 57 -11.11 -0.43 0.01
N ILE A 58 -11.93 0.48 0.53
CA ILE A 58 -12.19 0.58 1.97
C ILE A 58 -13.48 -0.17 2.33
N MET A 59 -13.44 -1.05 3.34
CA MET A 59 -14.65 -1.58 3.98
C MET A 59 -15.48 -0.40 4.55
N PRO A 60 -16.81 -0.32 4.34
CA PRO A 60 -17.75 -1.41 4.04
C PRO A 60 -18.25 -1.47 2.59
N THR A 61 -17.41 -1.10 1.63
CA THR A 61 -17.82 -1.11 0.21
C THR A 61 -17.71 -2.47 -0.47
N TRP A 62 -17.23 -3.53 0.19
CA TRP A 62 -16.90 -4.80 -0.46
C TRP A 62 -18.14 -5.66 -0.71
N PHE A 63 -18.31 -6.07 -1.96
CA PHE A 63 -19.28 -7.07 -2.39
C PHE A 63 -18.54 -8.23 -3.07
N CYS A 64 -18.79 -9.46 -2.64
CA CYS A 64 -18.33 -10.66 -3.34
C CYS A 64 -19.37 -11.78 -3.25
N SER A 65 -19.21 -12.82 -4.05
CA SER A 65 -20.08 -13.99 -3.96
C SER A 65 -19.86 -14.70 -2.62
N ARG A 66 -20.92 -15.32 -2.08
CA ARG A 66 -20.82 -16.12 -0.85
C ARG A 66 -19.81 -17.26 -1.02
N GLU A 67 -19.81 -17.90 -2.18
CA GLU A 67 -18.87 -18.96 -2.52
C GLU A 67 -17.42 -18.47 -2.41
N TRP A 68 -17.12 -17.29 -2.95
CA TRP A 68 -15.79 -16.70 -2.85
C TRP A 68 -15.41 -16.31 -1.43
N PHE A 69 -16.33 -15.71 -0.68
CA PHE A 69 -16.11 -15.42 0.75
C PHE A 69 -15.74 -16.69 1.52
N CYS A 70 -16.50 -17.78 1.33
CA CYS A 70 -16.20 -19.07 1.93
C CYS A 70 -14.86 -19.65 1.44
N HIS A 71 -14.51 -19.43 0.17
CA HIS A 71 -13.23 -19.84 -0.39
C HIS A 71 -12.06 -19.07 0.21
N VAL A 72 -12.16 -17.75 0.39
CA VAL A 72 -11.14 -16.90 1.03
C VAL A 72 -10.94 -17.30 2.49
N GLY A 73 -12.04 -17.47 3.23
CA GLY A 73 -12.03 -17.75 4.66
C GLY A 73 -12.78 -16.67 5.43
N GLN A 74 -13.13 -16.96 6.68
CA GLN A 74 -13.80 -15.98 7.54
C GLN A 74 -12.81 -14.91 8.02
N PHE A 75 -13.35 -13.79 8.52
CA PHE A 75 -12.53 -12.78 9.18
C PHE A 75 -11.86 -13.35 10.43
N VAL A 76 -10.70 -12.79 10.77
CA VAL A 76 -9.98 -13.14 11.99
C VAL A 76 -10.71 -12.53 13.19
N GLU A 77 -11.15 -13.37 14.14
CA GLU A 77 -11.91 -12.96 15.33
C GLU A 77 -11.07 -13.01 16.62
N ASP A 78 -9.73 -12.99 16.51
CA ASP A 78 -8.77 -13.14 17.62
C ASP A 78 -8.83 -12.01 18.69
N GLY A 79 -9.74 -11.05 18.55
CA GLY A 79 -10.00 -9.98 19.51
C GLY A 79 -9.55 -8.59 19.05
N LYS A 80 -9.49 -7.64 20.00
CA LYS A 80 -9.13 -6.23 19.73
C LYS A 80 -7.69 -6.11 19.25
N GLY A 81 -7.48 -5.35 18.18
CA GLY A 81 -6.15 -5.02 17.64
C GLY A 81 -5.70 -5.81 16.41
N SER A 82 -6.49 -6.79 15.97
CA SER A 82 -6.29 -7.46 14.68
C SER A 82 -6.85 -6.60 13.54
N PRO A 83 -6.11 -6.36 12.44
CA PRO A 83 -6.63 -5.68 11.25
C PRO A 83 -7.36 -6.67 10.34
N GLU A 84 -8.51 -7.17 10.78
CA GLU A 84 -9.29 -8.25 10.16
C GLU A 84 -9.59 -8.01 8.67
N ASP A 85 -9.94 -6.77 8.32
CA ASP A 85 -10.22 -6.39 6.92
C ASP A 85 -8.98 -6.54 6.04
N LEU A 86 -7.85 -6.02 6.52
CA LEU A 86 -6.58 -6.08 5.79
C LEU A 86 -6.14 -7.54 5.59
N LEU A 87 -6.31 -8.36 6.62
CA LEU A 87 -5.96 -9.78 6.57
C LEU A 87 -6.84 -10.54 5.58
N PHE A 88 -8.15 -10.31 5.60
CA PHE A 88 -9.07 -10.88 4.62
C PHE A 88 -8.70 -10.43 3.20
N PHE A 89 -8.39 -9.15 3.00
CA PHE A 89 -7.98 -8.62 1.70
C PHE A 89 -6.70 -9.26 1.18
N TYR A 90 -5.70 -9.44 2.04
CA TYR A 90 -4.47 -10.13 1.64
C TYR A 90 -4.72 -11.59 1.29
N GLU A 91 -5.57 -12.29 2.04
CA GLU A 91 -5.92 -13.67 1.72
C GLU A 91 -6.70 -13.78 0.41
N HIS A 92 -7.61 -12.83 0.17
CA HIS A 92 -8.29 -12.68 -1.12
C HIS A 92 -7.28 -12.58 -2.28
N LEU A 93 -6.28 -11.70 -2.17
CA LEU A 93 -5.25 -11.55 -3.20
C LEU A 93 -4.34 -12.78 -3.32
N ARG A 94 -4.02 -13.47 -2.21
CA ARG A 94 -3.24 -14.72 -2.24
C ARG A 94 -3.91 -15.81 -3.06
N LYS A 95 -5.25 -15.90 -2.98
CA LYS A 95 -6.05 -16.86 -3.75
C LYS A 95 -6.30 -16.44 -5.21
N GLY A 96 -5.63 -15.40 -5.70
CA GLY A 96 -5.77 -14.91 -7.06
C GLY A 96 -7.00 -14.01 -7.25
N GLY A 97 -7.52 -13.48 -6.16
CA GLY A 97 -8.65 -12.58 -6.16
C GLY A 97 -8.39 -11.28 -6.93
N GLY A 98 -9.33 -10.93 -7.79
CA GLY A 98 -9.36 -9.64 -8.48
C GLY A 98 -10.19 -8.61 -7.72
N VAL A 99 -9.92 -7.33 -7.97
CA VAL A 99 -10.69 -6.23 -7.38
C VAL A 99 -11.29 -5.41 -8.51
N TYR A 100 -12.53 -4.95 -8.35
CA TYR A 100 -13.23 -4.11 -9.32
C TYR A 100 -13.89 -2.93 -8.63
N ARG A 101 -13.72 -1.73 -9.21
CA ARG A 101 -14.43 -0.53 -8.74
C ARG A 101 -15.51 -0.10 -9.70
N VAL A 102 -16.69 0.17 -9.12
CA VAL A 102 -17.80 0.83 -9.78
C VAL A 102 -17.71 2.32 -9.50
N ASP A 103 -17.54 3.12 -10.55
CA ASP A 103 -17.45 4.59 -10.46
C ASP A 103 -18.84 5.23 -10.25
N ARG A 104 -19.54 4.79 -9.21
CA ARG A 104 -20.83 5.33 -8.75
C ARG A 104 -20.81 5.40 -7.25
N CYS A 105 -21.35 6.48 -6.69
CA CYS A 105 -21.55 6.58 -5.25
C CYS A 105 -22.72 5.70 -4.83
N LEU A 106 -22.45 4.49 -4.33
CA LEU A 106 -23.49 3.53 -3.93
C LEU A 106 -23.60 3.37 -2.40
N LEU A 107 -22.69 3.96 -1.63
CA LEU A 107 -22.65 3.86 -0.18
C LEU A 107 -22.50 5.24 0.47
N LEU A 108 -23.31 5.51 1.49
CA LEU A 108 -23.14 6.62 2.42
C LEU A 108 -22.43 6.10 3.67
N TYR A 109 -21.18 6.53 3.88
CA TYR A 109 -20.42 6.12 5.06
C TYR A 109 -20.58 7.16 6.19
N ARG A 110 -21.00 6.69 7.37
CA ARG A 110 -21.15 7.52 8.58
C ARG A 110 -20.10 7.11 9.60
N TYR A 111 -19.20 8.04 9.90
CA TYR A 111 -18.24 7.90 10.99
C TYR A 111 -18.95 7.86 12.35
N HIS A 112 -18.41 7.09 13.29
CA HIS A 112 -18.78 7.11 14.70
C HIS A 112 -17.54 6.92 15.58
N GLU A 113 -17.53 7.55 16.76
CA GLU A 113 -16.36 7.59 17.66
C GLU A 113 -16.01 6.23 18.27
N HIS A 114 -16.97 5.31 18.33
CA HIS A 114 -16.76 3.94 18.83
C HIS A 114 -16.31 2.94 17.76
N ALA A 115 -15.72 3.41 16.66
CA ALA A 115 -15.24 2.53 15.59
C ALA A 115 -14.10 1.63 16.09
N ALA A 116 -14.17 0.33 15.76
CA ALA A 116 -13.17 -0.67 16.18
C ALA A 116 -11.75 -0.38 15.67
N THR A 117 -11.63 0.48 14.64
CA THR A 117 -10.39 0.96 14.03
C THR A 117 -9.40 1.53 15.04
N HIS A 118 -9.86 2.11 16.16
CA HIS A 118 -8.98 2.67 17.19
C HIS A 118 -8.20 1.62 17.99
N SER A 119 -8.57 0.34 17.90
CA SER A 119 -7.89 -0.75 18.61
C SER A 119 -6.66 -1.29 17.88
N VAL A 120 -6.52 -1.02 16.58
CA VAL A 120 -5.42 -1.53 15.75
C VAL A 120 -4.28 -0.52 15.69
N SER A 121 -3.06 -0.95 16.04
CA SER A 121 -1.90 -0.05 16.01
C SER A 121 -1.35 0.16 14.59
N GLU A 122 -0.77 1.33 14.32
CA GLU A 122 -0.05 1.61 13.07
C GLU A 122 1.09 0.61 12.83
N GLU A 123 1.76 0.17 13.91
CA GLU A 123 2.86 -0.80 13.86
C GLU A 123 2.39 -2.18 13.41
N THR A 124 1.22 -2.62 13.88
CA THR A 124 0.58 -3.87 13.43
C THR A 124 0.30 -3.81 11.93
N ILE A 125 -0.36 -2.74 11.46
CA ILE A 125 -0.66 -2.54 10.03
C ILE A 125 0.62 -2.49 9.19
N TRP A 126 1.64 -1.77 9.68
CA TRP A 126 2.94 -1.67 9.04
C TRP A 126 3.60 -3.05 8.87
N GLY A 127 3.62 -3.86 9.92
CA GLY A 127 4.18 -5.21 9.87
C GLY A 127 3.50 -6.10 8.83
N HIS A 128 2.17 -6.08 8.77
CA HIS A 128 1.42 -6.81 7.75
C HIS A 128 1.71 -6.30 6.33
N ARG A 129 1.79 -4.99 6.12
CA ARG A 129 2.15 -4.39 4.82
C ARG A 129 3.56 -4.78 4.37
N VAL A 130 4.55 -4.71 5.24
CA VAL A 130 5.93 -5.12 4.93
C VAL A 130 5.97 -6.60 4.56
N ARG A 131 5.35 -7.47 5.36
CA ARG A 131 5.31 -8.91 5.08
C ARG A 131 4.66 -9.21 3.72
N PHE A 132 3.55 -8.55 3.41
CA PHE A 132 2.87 -8.73 2.13
C PHE A 132 3.73 -8.21 0.95
N LEU A 133 4.45 -7.11 1.13
CA LEU A 133 5.39 -6.57 0.14
C LEU A 133 6.53 -7.58 -0.13
N GLU A 134 7.10 -8.15 0.92
CA GLU A 134 8.13 -9.17 0.81
C GLU A 134 7.64 -10.42 0.08
N GLU A 135 6.44 -10.89 0.41
CA GLU A 135 5.82 -12.07 -0.16
C GLU A 135 5.50 -11.91 -1.66
N ARG A 136 4.88 -10.78 -2.03
CA ARG A 136 4.31 -10.61 -3.37
C ARG A 136 5.24 -9.91 -4.35
N VAL A 137 6.05 -8.97 -3.87
CA VAL A 137 6.89 -8.13 -4.72
C VAL A 137 8.35 -8.55 -4.57
N LEU A 138 8.92 -8.39 -3.37
CA LEU A 138 10.37 -8.53 -3.20
C LEU A 138 10.84 -9.98 -3.37
N ALA A 139 9.97 -10.98 -3.19
CA ALA A 139 10.28 -12.39 -3.46
C ALA A 139 10.80 -12.61 -4.90
N HIS A 140 10.30 -11.84 -5.86
CA HIS A 140 10.62 -11.96 -7.29
C HIS A 140 11.76 -11.04 -7.75
N TRP A 141 12.13 -10.06 -6.94
CA TRP A 141 13.20 -9.12 -7.28
C TRP A 141 14.55 -9.57 -6.71
N PRO A 142 15.61 -9.64 -7.54
CA PRO A 142 16.95 -9.97 -7.06
C PRO A 142 17.62 -8.79 -6.35
N SER A 143 17.30 -7.56 -6.76
CA SER A 143 17.73 -6.31 -6.14
C SER A 143 16.68 -5.22 -6.39
N PHE A 144 16.70 -4.15 -5.60
CA PHE A 144 15.83 -2.99 -5.78
C PHE A 144 16.39 -1.73 -5.11
N THR A 145 15.82 -0.58 -5.46
CA THR A 145 16.14 0.72 -4.87
C THR A 145 15.00 1.22 -3.97
N ILE A 146 15.32 1.77 -2.79
CA ILE A 146 14.32 2.44 -1.95
C ILE A 146 14.35 3.94 -2.25
N TRP A 147 13.26 4.48 -2.79
CA TRP A 147 13.13 5.92 -3.01
C TRP A 147 12.61 6.58 -1.74
N ASN A 148 13.47 7.38 -1.10
CA ASN A 148 13.36 8.10 0.19
C ASN A 148 14.49 7.67 1.12
N ALA A 149 15.58 8.43 1.14
CA ALA A 149 16.71 8.22 2.05
C ALA A 149 16.47 8.80 3.46
N GLY A 150 15.22 9.11 3.82
CA GLY A 150 14.79 9.71 5.08
C GLY A 150 14.07 8.73 6.02
N LYS A 151 13.17 9.23 6.86
CA LYS A 151 12.54 8.46 7.95
C LYS A 151 11.80 7.22 7.47
N GLN A 152 10.95 7.37 6.44
CA GLN A 152 10.09 6.27 5.99
C GLN A 152 10.85 5.18 5.24
N GLY A 153 11.72 5.52 4.29
CA GLY A 153 12.52 4.52 3.59
C GLY A 153 13.49 3.78 4.52
N ARG A 154 14.10 4.47 5.49
CA ARG A 154 14.93 3.81 6.52
C ARG A 154 14.09 2.94 7.47
N LYS A 155 12.86 3.35 7.81
CA LYS A 155 11.92 2.50 8.57
C LYS A 155 11.65 1.22 7.79
N LEU A 156 11.32 1.31 6.49
CA LEU A 156 11.09 0.15 5.63
C LEU A 156 12.31 -0.78 5.64
N TYR A 157 13.50 -0.26 5.33
CA TYR A 157 14.73 -1.06 5.32
C TYR A 157 14.93 -1.86 6.60
N ARG A 158 14.75 -1.22 7.77
CA ARG A 158 14.90 -1.88 9.07
C ARG A 158 13.82 -2.91 9.36
N SER A 159 12.63 -2.75 8.78
CA SER A 159 11.52 -3.70 8.91
C SER A 159 11.61 -4.90 7.97
N LEU A 160 12.46 -4.86 6.95
CA LEU A 160 12.68 -6.00 6.05
C LEU A 160 13.41 -7.13 6.75
N THR A 161 13.15 -8.36 6.30
CA THR A 161 13.97 -9.53 6.64
C THR A 161 15.41 -9.33 6.15
N GLU A 162 16.38 -9.97 6.82
CA GLU A 162 17.80 -9.90 6.42
C GLU A 162 18.02 -10.30 4.95
N ARG A 163 17.25 -11.28 4.45
CA ARG A 163 17.28 -11.68 3.05
C ARG A 163 16.92 -10.54 2.10
N ASN A 164 15.87 -9.77 2.41
CA ASN A 164 15.45 -8.66 1.55
C ASN A 164 16.22 -7.37 1.81
N GLN A 165 16.80 -7.16 3.00
CA GLN A 165 17.76 -6.08 3.25
C GLN A 165 18.97 -6.17 2.29
N LYS A 166 19.49 -7.38 2.07
CA LYS A 166 20.62 -7.64 1.14
C LYS A 166 20.31 -7.35 -0.32
N LYS A 167 19.03 -7.26 -0.69
CA LYS A 167 18.59 -6.91 -2.04
C LYS A 167 18.56 -5.40 -2.28
N VAL A 168 18.62 -4.59 -1.22
CA VAL A 168 18.59 -3.13 -1.33
C VAL A 168 19.94 -2.66 -1.89
N GLY A 169 19.93 -2.27 -3.16
CA GLY A 169 21.14 -1.81 -3.85
C GLY A 169 21.51 -0.37 -3.48
N ALA A 170 20.51 0.48 -3.27
CA ALA A 170 20.69 1.87 -2.86
C ALA A 170 19.43 2.45 -2.22
N PHE A 171 19.61 3.56 -1.52
CA PHE A 171 18.57 4.56 -1.38
C PHE A 171 18.75 5.63 -2.45
N CYS A 172 17.65 6.20 -2.92
CA CYS A 172 17.71 7.41 -3.73
C CYS A 172 16.85 8.55 -3.15
N ASP A 173 17.25 9.78 -3.46
CA ASP A 173 16.56 11.00 -3.02
C ASP A 173 16.86 12.16 -3.99
N VAL A 174 16.17 13.29 -3.80
CA VAL A 174 16.43 14.58 -4.48
C VAL A 174 17.15 15.57 -3.56
N ASP A 175 17.10 15.31 -2.25
CA ASP A 175 17.71 16.18 -1.24
C ASP A 175 19.23 16.05 -1.27
N ALA A 176 19.90 17.10 -1.74
CA ALA A 176 21.35 17.19 -1.83
C ALA A 176 22.07 16.93 -0.48
N ASN A 177 21.44 17.27 0.65
CA ASN A 177 22.02 17.01 1.98
C ASN A 177 21.97 15.53 2.36
N LYS A 178 21.03 14.76 1.82
CA LYS A 178 20.99 13.31 2.02
C LYS A 178 21.99 12.62 1.09
N ILE A 179 22.08 13.09 -0.16
CA ILE A 179 22.99 12.55 -1.16
C ILE A 179 24.45 12.82 -0.76
N SER A 180 24.77 14.02 -0.27
CA SER A 180 26.15 14.38 0.14
C SER A 180 26.69 13.54 1.31
N LYS A 181 25.82 12.93 2.12
CA LYS A 181 26.21 11.97 3.17
C LYS A 181 26.74 10.65 2.57
N GLY A 182 26.46 10.38 1.30
CA GLY A 182 26.99 9.26 0.52
C GLY A 182 26.41 7.88 0.85
N CYS A 183 26.18 7.57 2.14
CA CYS A 183 25.60 6.29 2.54
C CYS A 183 24.74 6.38 3.81
N TYR A 184 23.82 5.44 3.94
CA TYR A 184 23.10 5.12 5.17
C TYR A 184 23.74 3.90 5.84
N THR A 185 24.16 4.05 7.10
CA THR A 185 24.60 2.93 7.94
C THR A 185 23.46 2.43 8.81
N TYR A 186 23.16 1.13 8.79
CA TYR A 186 22.20 0.55 9.71
C TYR A 186 22.85 0.28 11.08
N GLU A 187 22.79 1.29 11.95
CA GLU A 187 23.54 1.29 13.22
C GLU A 187 23.14 0.17 14.20
N GLU A 188 21.86 -0.22 14.22
CA GLU A 188 21.33 -1.25 15.12
C GLU A 188 21.52 -2.67 14.56
N SER A 189 22.10 -2.81 13.35
CA SER A 189 22.37 -4.14 12.78
C SER A 189 23.34 -4.93 13.66
N LYS A 190 23.04 -6.22 13.81
CA LYS A 190 23.92 -7.20 14.46
C LYS A 190 25.08 -7.63 13.54
N GLU A 191 24.98 -7.39 12.23
CA GLU A 191 26.01 -7.74 11.25
C GLU A 191 27.30 -6.90 11.44
N ARG A 192 28.44 -7.53 11.14
CA ARG A 192 29.78 -6.92 11.20
C ARG A 192 30.56 -7.27 9.92
N PRO A 193 30.98 -6.29 9.10
CA PRO A 193 30.76 -4.85 9.25
C PRO A 193 29.26 -4.47 9.18
N LYS A 194 28.90 -3.32 9.77
CA LYS A 194 27.51 -2.83 9.72
C LYS A 194 27.10 -2.58 8.26
N PRO A 195 25.86 -2.91 7.85
CA PRO A 195 25.38 -2.64 6.50
C PRO A 195 25.47 -1.15 6.19
N LYS A 196 26.07 -0.85 5.04
CA LYS A 196 26.17 0.51 4.47
C LYS A 196 25.56 0.51 3.09
N ILE A 197 24.52 1.31 2.91
CA ILE A 197 23.72 1.36 1.70
C ILE A 197 23.98 2.72 1.05
N PRO A 198 24.36 2.79 -0.24
CA PRO A 198 24.60 4.05 -0.93
C PRO A 198 23.35 4.93 -0.91
N VAL A 199 23.55 6.25 -0.83
CA VAL A 199 22.50 7.25 -1.04
C VAL A 199 22.88 8.04 -2.29
N ILE A 200 22.10 7.87 -3.36
CA ILE A 200 22.37 8.45 -4.68
C ILE A 200 21.25 9.37 -5.13
N HIS A 201 21.51 10.17 -6.17
CA HIS A 201 20.45 10.95 -6.80
C HIS A 201 19.48 10.02 -7.53
N PHE A 202 18.19 10.38 -7.60
CA PHE A 202 17.18 9.51 -8.21
C PHE A 202 17.43 9.19 -9.69
N GLN A 203 18.12 10.08 -10.43
CA GLN A 203 18.49 9.84 -11.84
C GLN A 203 19.57 8.76 -12.00
N ASP A 204 20.39 8.53 -10.98
CA ASP A 204 21.44 7.50 -11.00
C ASP A 204 20.91 6.14 -10.50
N ALA A 205 19.69 6.13 -9.97
CA ALA A 205 19.08 4.95 -9.39
C ALA A 205 18.54 3.99 -10.44
N LYS A 206 18.60 2.70 -10.13
CA LYS A 206 18.14 1.65 -11.04
C LYS A 206 16.83 1.02 -10.56
N PRO A 207 15.88 0.77 -11.46
CA PRO A 207 14.71 -0.03 -11.14
C PRO A 207 15.10 -1.48 -10.81
N PRO A 208 14.25 -2.22 -10.08
CA PRO A 208 12.93 -1.77 -9.64
C PRO A 208 12.96 -0.95 -8.34
N PHE A 209 11.91 -0.17 -8.08
CA PHE A 209 11.81 0.76 -6.94
C PHE A 209 10.73 0.39 -5.93
N VAL A 210 11.03 0.56 -4.65
CA VAL A 210 10.01 0.74 -3.61
C VAL A 210 9.97 2.21 -3.23
N VAL A 211 8.86 2.87 -3.56
CA VAL A 211 8.69 4.32 -3.40
C VAL A 211 8.07 4.63 -2.05
N CYS A 212 8.88 5.13 -1.12
CA CYS A 212 8.43 5.54 0.22
C CYS A 212 8.20 7.06 0.33
N VAL A 213 7.91 7.73 -0.78
CA VAL A 213 7.56 9.15 -0.84
C VAL A 213 6.03 9.28 -0.81
N LYS A 214 5.52 10.20 0.01
CA LYS A 214 4.09 10.50 0.04
C LYS A 214 3.71 11.28 -1.22
N LEU A 215 2.64 10.84 -1.88
CA LEU A 215 2.05 11.54 -3.03
C LEU A 215 1.47 12.89 -2.59
N ASP A 216 1.41 13.84 -3.52
CA ASP A 216 0.75 15.15 -3.39
C ASP A 216 1.33 16.13 -2.34
N LEU A 217 2.38 15.74 -1.61
CA LEU A 217 3.04 16.61 -0.62
C LEU A 217 4.14 17.50 -1.20
N THR A 218 4.55 17.27 -2.44
CA THR A 218 5.69 17.96 -3.07
C THR A 218 5.28 18.95 -4.15
N GLY A 219 3.99 19.31 -4.22
CA GLY A 219 3.46 20.21 -5.26
C GLY A 219 3.65 19.66 -6.68
N GLY A 220 3.68 18.34 -6.85
CA GLY A 220 3.89 17.68 -8.14
C GLY A 220 5.34 17.37 -8.48
N GLY A 221 6.32 17.82 -7.69
CA GLY A 221 7.74 17.64 -8.01
C GLY A 221 8.19 16.17 -8.01
N PHE A 222 7.72 15.38 -7.05
CA PHE A 222 7.97 13.95 -7.01
C PHE A 222 7.34 13.23 -8.22
N GLU A 223 6.09 13.57 -8.55
CA GLU A 223 5.34 12.97 -9.65
C GLU A 223 5.99 13.28 -11.01
N GLN A 224 6.55 14.49 -11.19
CA GLN A 224 7.34 14.85 -12.37
C GLN A 224 8.64 14.05 -12.46
N ASN A 225 9.36 13.88 -11.34
CA ASN A 225 10.58 13.08 -11.30
C ASN A 225 10.30 11.61 -11.62
N LEU A 226 9.26 11.03 -11.04
CA LEU A 226 8.84 9.66 -11.34
C LEU A 226 8.46 9.51 -12.82
N LYS A 227 7.69 10.47 -13.37
CA LYS A 227 7.33 10.50 -14.79
C LYS A 227 8.56 10.63 -15.70
N SER A 228 9.59 11.36 -15.27
CA SER A 228 10.83 11.53 -16.06
C SER A 228 11.63 10.24 -16.24
N LEU A 229 11.43 9.24 -15.37
CA LEU A 229 12.10 7.95 -15.46
C LEU A 229 11.37 6.93 -16.37
N ASP A 230 10.17 7.26 -16.87
CA ASP A 230 9.35 6.41 -17.74
C ASP A 230 9.13 4.98 -17.20
N LEU A 231 8.88 4.88 -15.89
CA LEU A 231 8.69 3.61 -15.19
C LEU A 231 7.23 3.20 -15.14
N LYS A 232 6.97 1.90 -15.15
CA LYS A 232 5.62 1.34 -15.04
C LYS A 232 5.33 0.81 -13.63
N GLU A 233 4.27 1.33 -13.02
CA GLU A 233 3.84 0.86 -11.69
C GLU A 233 3.36 -0.60 -11.77
N GLY A 234 3.71 -1.40 -10.77
CA GLY A 234 3.41 -2.83 -10.75
C GLY A 234 4.44 -3.71 -11.47
N GLU A 235 5.41 -3.11 -12.16
CA GLU A 235 6.52 -3.82 -12.81
C GLU A 235 7.85 -3.23 -12.35
N ASP A 236 8.06 -1.94 -12.63
CA ASP A 236 9.30 -1.23 -12.32
C ASP A 236 9.28 -0.57 -10.94
N PHE A 237 8.10 -0.30 -10.38
CA PHE A 237 8.01 0.25 -9.03
C PHE A 237 6.69 -0.05 -8.33
N TYR A 238 6.71 0.03 -6.99
CA TYR A 238 5.54 0.01 -6.14
C TYR A 238 5.61 1.12 -5.09
N HIS A 239 4.48 1.74 -4.78
CA HIS A 239 4.37 2.70 -3.68
C HIS A 239 4.24 2.01 -2.32
N PHE A 240 5.02 2.45 -1.34
CA PHE A 240 4.97 2.03 0.06
C PHE A 240 5.05 3.24 0.99
N ASN A 241 3.95 4.00 1.12
CA ASN A 241 3.88 5.26 1.88
C ASN A 241 2.73 5.30 2.88
#